data_AF-A0A1I5H6I9-F1
#
_entry.id   AF-A0A1I5H6I9-F1
#
_cell.length_a   1.000
_cell.length_b   1.000
_cell.length_c   1.000
_cell.angle_alpha   90.00
_cell.angle_beta   90.00
_cell.angle_gamma   90.00
#
_symmetry.space_group_name_H-M   'P 1'
#
loop_
_entity.id
_entity.type
_entity.pdbx_description
1 polymer ?
#
loop_
_entity_poly.entity_id
_entity_poly.type
_entity_poly.pdbx_seq_one_letter_code
_entity_poly.pdbx_strand_id
1 'polypeptide(L)'
;MKKIFLLFAAACALVACNPTEEDISNGSHISLDELKAMSTVAVDKADNGQNGNVITCSTTAPVNAKWTIDGKDFTSNYARKKMKIGDYVVTLTAVCPDGTELTYDTNVSCEVITEELQKFMIYDGEPFTIVASGDAGQTRFSDTEGKHWPTISDEVYDGLKTLVFEIKDAQDGPGIWGMPDGSPLLRVMNGWWSTTYADGVEVKPGLLEITITEAMARECAKKYASADPAGGKDLTLLVTRGTITFGDVYYEE
;
A
#
# COMPACT_ATOMS: atom_id res chain seq x y z
N MET A 1 49.66 -63.41 43.65
CA MET A 1 49.92 -62.77 42.34
C MET A 1 49.72 -61.27 42.47
N LYS A 2 50.63 -60.50 41.88
CA LYS A 2 50.68 -59.03 41.88
C LYS A 2 49.38 -58.41 41.31
N LYS A 3 48.91 -57.31 41.90
CA LYS A 3 48.94 -55.95 41.32
C LYS A 3 48.35 -54.91 42.28
N ILE A 4 49.19 -53.93 42.59
CA ILE A 4 48.88 -52.57 43.06
C ILE A 4 48.06 -51.84 41.98
N PHE A 5 47.17 -50.92 42.38
CA PHE A 5 47.02 -49.54 41.85
C PHE A 5 45.77 -48.91 42.54
N LEU A 6 45.93 -48.00 43.51
CA LEU A 6 46.18 -46.56 43.45
C LEU A 6 44.88 -45.72 43.47
N LEU A 7 44.82 -44.95 44.55
CA LEU A 7 43.92 -43.86 44.93
C LEU A 7 43.68 -42.85 43.80
N PHE A 8 42.45 -42.37 43.61
CA PHE A 8 42.21 -40.95 43.27
C PHE A 8 40.79 -40.55 43.72
N ALA A 9 40.73 -39.66 44.70
CA ALA A 9 39.53 -38.92 45.03
C ALA A 9 39.25 -37.92 43.91
N ALA A 10 38.03 -37.92 43.38
CA ALA A 10 37.52 -36.82 42.57
C ALA A 10 36.23 -36.32 43.24
N ALA A 11 36.42 -35.35 44.11
CA ALA A 11 35.37 -34.43 44.51
C ALA A 11 35.01 -33.58 43.27
N CYS A 12 33.89 -33.91 42.62
CA CYS A 12 33.23 -33.03 41.67
C CYS A 12 31.76 -32.92 42.08
N ALA A 13 31.54 -32.25 43.21
CA ALA A 13 30.28 -31.58 43.46
C ALA A 13 30.20 -30.38 42.49
N LEU A 14 29.08 -30.27 41.80
CA LEU A 14 28.53 -29.03 41.26
C LEU A 14 29.37 -28.33 40.17
N VAL A 15 29.41 -28.92 38.99
CA VAL A 15 29.25 -28.11 37.77
C VAL A 15 28.03 -28.66 37.05
N ALA A 16 26.85 -28.41 37.64
CA ALA A 16 25.69 -28.28 36.79
C ALA A 16 26.07 -27.17 35.81
N CYS A 17 26.01 -27.47 34.50
CA CYS A 17 25.90 -26.44 33.49
C CYS A 17 25.00 -25.36 34.07
N ASN A 18 25.57 -24.17 34.25
CA ASN A 18 24.73 -22.99 34.27
C ASN A 18 23.84 -23.18 33.05
N PRO A 19 22.49 -23.19 33.16
CA PRO A 19 21.75 -22.80 31.98
C PRO A 19 22.41 -21.49 31.59
N THR A 20 22.99 -21.42 30.40
CA THR A 20 23.07 -20.13 29.74
C THR A 20 21.63 -19.65 29.81
N GLU A 21 21.34 -18.80 30.79
CA GLU A 21 20.28 -17.84 30.65
C GLU A 21 20.56 -17.27 29.27
N GLU A 22 19.74 -17.64 28.30
CA GLU A 22 19.52 -16.71 27.21
C GLU A 22 19.05 -15.47 27.96
N ASP A 23 20.00 -14.55 28.15
CA ASP A 23 19.70 -13.21 28.58
C ASP A 23 18.89 -12.63 27.43
N ILE A 24 17.62 -13.00 27.38
CA ILE A 24 16.56 -12.23 26.77
C ILE A 24 16.34 -11.04 27.71
N SER A 25 17.42 -10.31 28.03
CA SER A 25 17.24 -8.93 28.43
C SER A 25 16.55 -8.33 27.23
N ASN A 26 15.29 -7.95 27.43
CA ASN A 26 14.60 -7.06 26.53
C ASN A 26 15.47 -5.80 26.49
N GLY A 27 16.32 -5.75 25.48
CA GLY A 27 17.51 -4.95 25.44
C GLY A 27 17.22 -3.48 25.70
N SER A 28 18.22 -2.82 26.27
CA SER A 28 18.30 -1.38 26.39
C SER A 28 17.78 -0.66 25.15
N HIS A 29 17.14 0.48 25.36
CA HIS A 29 16.87 1.50 24.35
C HIS A 29 18.02 1.58 23.34
N ILE A 30 17.71 1.43 22.04
CA ILE A 30 18.67 1.69 20.96
C ILE A 30 18.46 3.11 20.44
N SER A 31 19.51 3.74 19.96
CA SER A 31 19.43 5.04 19.29
C SER A 31 18.91 4.91 17.85
N LEU A 32 18.46 6.02 17.29
CA LEU A 32 18.05 6.07 15.87
C LEU A 32 19.20 5.70 14.92
N ASP A 33 20.44 6.06 15.26
CA ASP A 33 21.61 5.76 14.43
C ASP A 33 21.97 4.28 14.47
N GLU A 34 21.83 3.62 15.64
CA GLU A 34 21.97 2.16 15.76
C GLU A 34 20.86 1.44 14.97
N LEU A 35 19.61 1.90 15.08
CA LEU A 35 18.50 1.35 14.31
C LEU A 35 18.79 1.42 12.80
N LYS A 36 19.27 2.57 12.29
CA LYS A 36 19.66 2.73 10.89
C LYS A 36 20.80 1.80 10.48
N ALA A 37 21.81 1.65 11.33
CA ALA A 37 22.95 0.77 11.06
C ALA A 37 22.58 -0.71 11.02
N MET A 38 21.56 -1.12 11.80
CA MET A 38 21.05 -2.50 11.86
C MET A 38 19.94 -2.80 10.85
N SER A 39 19.60 -1.83 10.01
CA SER A 39 18.49 -1.90 9.08
C SER A 39 18.97 -1.68 7.65
N THR A 40 18.28 -2.27 6.69
CA THR A 40 18.63 -2.18 5.27
C THR A 40 17.37 -2.02 4.45
N VAL A 41 17.42 -1.11 3.49
CA VAL A 41 16.45 -0.98 2.41
C VAL A 41 17.24 -1.11 1.12
N ALA A 42 16.92 -2.12 0.32
CA ALA A 42 17.57 -2.40 -0.94
C ALA A 42 16.52 -2.53 -2.06
N VAL A 43 16.93 -2.16 -3.26
CA VAL A 43 16.23 -2.51 -4.50
C VAL A 43 17.04 -3.57 -5.21
N ASP A 44 16.37 -4.50 -5.86
CA ASP A 44 17.04 -5.44 -6.74
C ASP A 44 17.68 -4.71 -7.94
N LYS A 45 18.47 -5.43 -8.72
CA LYS A 45 19.26 -4.86 -9.82
C LYS A 45 18.96 -5.61 -11.10
N ALA A 46 18.66 -4.87 -12.16
CA ALA A 46 18.62 -5.41 -13.50
C ALA A 46 20.04 -5.74 -14.00
N ASP A 47 20.14 -6.53 -15.06
CA ASP A 47 21.41 -6.95 -15.68
C ASP A 47 22.31 -5.78 -16.09
N ASN A 48 21.72 -4.61 -16.36
CA ASN A 48 22.41 -3.39 -16.73
C ASN A 48 22.82 -2.50 -15.53
N GLY A 49 22.58 -2.95 -14.30
CA GLY A 49 22.92 -2.25 -13.05
C GLY A 49 21.90 -1.20 -12.59
N GLN A 50 20.83 -0.96 -13.36
CA GLN A 50 19.73 -0.09 -12.98
C GLN A 50 18.96 -0.67 -11.79
N ASN A 51 18.32 0.21 -11.02
CA ASN A 51 17.46 -0.22 -9.92
C ASN A 51 16.22 -0.92 -10.47
N GLY A 52 16.03 -2.18 -10.08
CA GLY A 52 14.81 -2.93 -10.34
C GLY A 52 13.63 -2.42 -9.52
N ASN A 53 12.52 -3.14 -9.60
CA ASN A 53 11.26 -2.73 -8.99
C ASN A 53 10.91 -3.50 -7.71
N VAL A 54 11.83 -4.30 -7.16
CA VAL A 54 11.60 -5.06 -5.94
C VAL A 54 12.30 -4.39 -4.77
N ILE A 55 11.53 -3.76 -3.88
CA ILE A 55 12.03 -3.24 -2.61
C ILE A 55 12.09 -4.39 -1.59
N THR A 56 13.25 -4.56 -0.97
CA THR A 56 13.47 -5.48 0.15
C THR A 56 13.96 -4.70 1.37
N CYS A 57 13.27 -4.88 2.49
CA CYS A 57 13.59 -4.25 3.77
C CYS A 57 13.89 -5.31 4.81
N SER A 58 14.90 -5.07 5.63
CA SER A 58 15.21 -5.94 6.76
C SER A 58 15.81 -5.17 7.93
N THR A 59 15.53 -5.60 9.15
CA THR A 59 16.23 -5.11 10.35
C THR A 59 16.59 -6.27 11.27
N THR A 60 17.77 -6.20 11.86
CA THR A 60 18.20 -7.12 12.93
C THR A 60 18.12 -6.47 14.31
N ALA A 61 17.61 -5.24 14.40
CA ALA A 61 17.43 -4.54 15.67
C ALA A 61 16.45 -5.30 16.58
N PRO A 62 16.69 -5.35 17.91
CA PRO A 62 15.82 -6.02 18.86
C PRO A 62 14.59 -5.15 19.20
N VAL A 63 13.79 -4.81 18.19
CA VAL A 63 12.64 -3.91 18.25
C VAL A 63 11.43 -4.52 17.55
N ASN A 64 10.23 -4.03 17.86
CA ASN A 64 9.06 -4.33 17.04
C ASN A 64 9.08 -3.42 15.81
N ALA A 65 9.35 -3.99 14.65
CA ALA A 65 9.47 -3.26 13.38
C ALA A 65 8.16 -3.21 12.59
N LYS A 66 7.85 -2.04 12.05
CA LYS A 66 6.82 -1.80 11.04
C LYS A 66 7.42 -1.05 9.87
N TRP A 67 7.39 -1.66 8.69
CA TRP A 67 7.79 -1.01 7.44
C TRP A 67 6.57 -0.47 6.71
N THR A 68 6.61 0.77 6.27
CA THR A 68 5.60 1.36 5.39
C THR A 68 6.23 1.56 4.01
N ILE A 69 5.70 0.84 3.01
CA ILE A 69 6.17 0.92 1.62
C ILE A 69 4.98 1.29 0.74
N ASP A 70 4.95 2.53 0.25
CA ASP A 70 3.89 3.03 -0.63
C ASP A 70 2.50 2.78 -0.01
N GLY A 71 2.31 3.37 1.17
CA GLY A 71 1.09 3.26 1.98
C GLY A 71 0.84 1.91 2.67
N LYS A 72 1.52 0.82 2.26
CA LYS A 72 1.29 -0.52 2.82
C LYS A 72 2.20 -0.80 4.01
N ASP A 73 1.60 -1.16 5.14
CA ASP A 73 2.29 -1.54 6.36
C ASP A 73 2.66 -3.04 6.41
N PHE A 74 3.88 -3.33 6.85
CA PHE A 74 4.40 -4.66 7.10
C PHE A 74 4.97 -4.74 8.52
N THR A 75 4.23 -5.38 9.44
CA THR A 75 4.69 -5.60 10.83
C THR A 75 5.56 -6.84 10.90
N SER A 76 6.84 -6.69 10.55
CA SER A 76 7.82 -7.78 10.49
C SER A 76 9.23 -7.19 10.42
N ASN A 77 10.23 -7.94 10.88
CA ASN A 77 11.64 -7.59 10.69
C ASN A 77 12.11 -7.70 9.23
N TYR A 78 11.30 -8.31 8.36
CA TYR A 78 11.55 -8.44 6.93
C TYR A 78 10.29 -8.10 6.14
N ALA A 79 10.44 -7.28 5.09
CA ALA A 79 9.39 -6.96 4.12
C ALA A 79 9.94 -6.98 2.70
N ARG A 80 9.08 -7.37 1.75
CA ARG A 80 9.40 -7.37 0.31
C ARG A 80 8.15 -6.92 -0.45
N LYS A 81 8.28 -5.94 -1.35
CA LYS A 81 7.17 -5.43 -2.17
C LYS A 81 7.68 -5.11 -3.58
N LYS A 82 6.93 -5.54 -4.60
CA LYS A 82 7.15 -5.10 -5.97
C LYS A 82 6.48 -3.74 -6.17
N MET A 83 7.12 -2.89 -6.95
CA MET A 83 6.72 -1.51 -7.17
C MET A 83 6.52 -1.24 -8.66
N LYS A 84 5.86 -0.13 -8.96
CA LYS A 84 5.95 0.47 -10.29
C LYS A 84 7.28 1.21 -10.42
N ILE A 85 7.57 1.70 -11.61
CA ILE A 85 8.70 2.60 -11.84
C ILE A 85 8.37 3.94 -11.15
N GLY A 86 9.32 4.48 -10.39
CA GLY A 86 9.13 5.72 -9.66
C GLY A 86 10.01 5.85 -8.43
N ASP A 87 9.89 6.99 -7.77
CA ASP A 87 10.57 7.28 -6.51
C ASP A 87 9.63 7.04 -5.33
N TYR A 88 10.13 6.34 -4.32
CA TYR A 88 9.38 5.94 -3.15
C TYR A 88 10.12 6.31 -1.86
N VAL A 89 9.33 6.59 -0.82
CA VAL A 89 9.81 6.72 0.56
C VAL A 89 9.44 5.45 1.30
N VAL A 90 10.44 4.77 1.86
CA VAL A 90 10.26 3.63 2.75
C VAL A 90 10.47 4.12 4.17
N THR A 91 9.46 3.97 5.03
CA THR A 91 9.51 4.36 6.43
C THR A 91 9.66 3.13 7.30
N LEU A 92 10.64 3.14 8.21
CA LEU A 92 10.70 2.19 9.32
C LEU A 92 10.21 2.89 10.58
N THR A 93 9.18 2.34 11.21
CA THR A 93 8.77 2.67 12.57
C THR A 93 9.11 1.50 13.48
N ALA A 94 9.94 1.74 14.48
CA ALA A 94 10.40 0.75 15.45
C ALA A 94 9.96 1.14 16.85
N VAL A 95 9.39 0.19 17.59
CA VAL A 95 9.05 0.37 19.00
C VAL A 95 10.09 -0.38 19.84
N CYS A 96 10.85 0.38 20.62
CA CYS A 96 11.84 -0.14 21.57
C CYS A 96 11.15 -0.80 22.78
N PRO A 97 11.85 -1.69 23.53
CA PRO A 97 11.27 -2.34 24.70
C PRO A 97 10.82 -1.38 25.82
N ASP A 98 11.42 -0.19 25.90
CA ASP A 98 11.04 0.88 26.84
C ASP A 98 9.79 1.67 26.40
N GLY A 99 9.21 1.33 25.24
CA GLY A 99 8.07 1.99 24.64
C GLY A 99 8.43 3.19 23.76
N THR A 100 9.71 3.54 23.61
CA THR A 100 10.12 4.64 22.73
C THR A 100 9.92 4.25 21.27
N GLU A 101 9.27 5.12 20.51
CA GLU A 101 9.12 4.97 19.06
C GLU A 101 10.24 5.72 18.32
N LEU A 102 10.87 5.02 17.39
CA LEU A 102 11.91 5.55 16.52
C LEU A 102 11.45 5.40 15.07
N THR A 103 11.54 6.48 14.30
CA THR A 103 11.13 6.47 12.90
C THR A 103 12.19 7.12 12.01
N TYR A 104 12.45 6.52 10.85
CA TYR A 104 13.20 7.17 9.77
C TYR A 104 12.75 6.72 8.39
N ASP A 105 13.04 7.60 7.43
CA ASP A 105 12.72 7.43 6.02
C ASP A 105 13.96 7.09 5.20
N THR A 106 13.78 6.25 4.19
CA THR A 106 14.78 5.94 3.16
C THR A 106 14.17 6.15 1.79
N ASN A 107 14.77 7.02 0.98
CA ASN A 107 14.36 7.22 -0.40
C ASN A 107 14.94 6.12 -1.29
N VAL A 108 14.10 5.54 -2.14
CA VAL A 108 14.49 4.54 -3.15
C VAL A 108 13.88 4.90 -4.49
N SER A 109 14.58 4.58 -5.57
CA SER A 109 14.11 4.78 -6.93
C SER A 109 14.06 3.45 -7.64
N CYS A 110 12.93 3.11 -8.27
CA CYS A 110 12.74 1.95 -9.12
C CYS A 110 12.76 2.43 -10.57
N GLU A 111 13.73 1.98 -11.36
CA GLU A 111 13.98 2.52 -12.71
C GLU A 111 13.48 1.57 -13.80
N VAL A 112 13.48 0.27 -13.53
CA VAL A 112 13.09 -0.77 -14.50
C VAL A 112 12.29 -1.87 -13.81
N ILE A 113 11.33 -2.45 -14.54
CA ILE A 113 10.58 -3.62 -14.08
C ILE A 113 11.46 -4.86 -14.26
N THR A 114 11.92 -5.45 -13.16
CA THR A 114 12.71 -6.69 -13.10
C THR A 114 11.84 -7.89 -12.76
N GLU A 115 10.81 -7.70 -11.93
CA GLU A 115 9.74 -8.65 -11.71
C GLU A 115 8.41 -8.05 -12.14
N GLU A 116 7.74 -8.73 -13.07
CA GLU A 116 6.41 -8.32 -13.53
C GLU A 116 5.43 -8.19 -12.36
N LEU A 117 4.68 -7.09 -12.36
CA LEU A 117 3.57 -6.88 -11.47
C LEU A 117 2.40 -7.75 -11.92
N GLN A 118 1.76 -8.40 -10.96
CA GLN A 118 0.58 -9.20 -11.22
C GLN A 118 -0.64 -8.28 -11.30
N LYS A 119 -1.37 -8.37 -12.42
CA LYS A 119 -2.64 -7.66 -12.63
C LYS A 119 -3.77 -8.38 -11.90
N PHE A 120 -4.49 -7.65 -11.04
CA PHE A 120 -5.69 -8.13 -10.35
C PHE A 120 -6.91 -7.36 -10.86
N MET A 121 -7.75 -8.05 -11.62
CA MET A 121 -8.93 -7.44 -12.25
C MET A 121 -10.01 -7.12 -11.22
N ILE A 122 -10.52 -5.89 -11.26
CA ILE A 122 -11.74 -5.46 -10.56
C ILE A 122 -12.92 -5.47 -11.54
N TYR A 123 -12.71 -5.00 -12.77
CA TYR A 123 -13.68 -4.99 -13.84
C TYR A 123 -13.00 -5.27 -15.18
N ASP A 124 -13.55 -6.21 -15.95
CA ASP A 124 -13.08 -6.63 -17.28
C ASP A 124 -14.23 -6.73 -18.30
N GLY A 125 -15.33 -6.00 -18.03
CA GLY A 125 -16.52 -6.02 -18.86
C GLY A 125 -16.45 -5.09 -20.08
N GLU A 126 -17.55 -5.02 -20.83
CA GLU A 126 -17.65 -4.16 -22.00
C GLU A 126 -17.38 -2.68 -21.64
N PRO A 127 -16.61 -1.95 -22.47
CA PRO A 127 -16.40 -0.54 -22.25
C PRO A 127 -17.72 0.24 -22.24
N PHE A 128 -17.79 1.27 -21.41
CA PHE A 128 -18.98 2.12 -21.32
C PHE A 128 -18.60 3.59 -21.27
N THR A 129 -19.47 4.43 -21.83
CA THR A 129 -19.25 5.86 -21.99
C THR A 129 -20.11 6.65 -21.02
N ILE A 130 -19.47 7.59 -20.33
CA ILE A 130 -20.12 8.54 -19.44
C ILE A 130 -19.93 9.95 -20.01
N VAL A 131 -21.03 10.69 -20.11
CA VAL A 131 -21.06 12.08 -20.58
C VAL A 131 -21.39 12.98 -19.40
N ALA A 132 -20.71 14.12 -19.29
CA ALA A 132 -21.09 15.17 -18.35
C ALA A 132 -22.49 15.71 -18.68
N SER A 133 -23.47 15.49 -17.80
CA SER A 133 -24.85 15.95 -18.04
C SER A 133 -25.52 16.37 -16.75
N GLY A 134 -26.19 17.54 -16.72
CA GLY A 134 -27.10 17.99 -15.64
C GLY A 134 -26.57 17.76 -14.21
N ASP A 135 -26.95 16.61 -13.64
CA ASP A 135 -26.55 16.14 -12.31
C ASP A 135 -25.20 15.38 -12.29
N ALA A 136 -24.36 15.61 -13.31
CA ALA A 136 -23.11 14.92 -13.62
C ALA A 136 -23.24 13.45 -14.07
N GLY A 137 -22.34 13.06 -14.99
CA GLY A 137 -22.20 11.67 -15.43
C GLY A 137 -21.45 10.89 -14.37
N GLN A 138 -22.15 10.07 -13.58
CA GLN A 138 -21.53 9.31 -12.49
C GLN A 138 -21.33 7.84 -12.84
N THR A 139 -20.23 7.27 -12.37
CA THR A 139 -19.98 5.84 -12.24
C THR A 139 -19.45 5.57 -10.84
N ARG A 140 -19.81 4.43 -10.25
CA ARG A 140 -19.44 4.10 -8.87
C ARG A 140 -19.30 2.60 -8.67
N PHE A 141 -18.44 2.20 -7.76
CA PHE A 141 -18.24 0.80 -7.38
C PHE A 141 -19.27 0.38 -6.33
N SER A 142 -20.46 -0.10 -6.74
CA SER A 142 -21.59 -0.36 -5.83
C SER A 142 -22.38 -1.61 -6.23
N ASP A 143 -22.91 -2.36 -5.26
CA ASP A 143 -23.74 -3.56 -5.48
C ASP A 143 -25.25 -3.28 -5.54
N THR A 144 -25.71 -2.16 -4.96
CA THR A 144 -27.15 -1.82 -4.90
C THR A 144 -27.56 -0.68 -5.82
N GLU A 145 -26.66 0.26 -6.09
CA GLU A 145 -26.94 1.47 -6.88
C GLU A 145 -25.91 1.68 -8.03
N GLY A 146 -25.08 0.68 -8.28
CA GLY A 146 -23.91 0.76 -9.16
C GLY A 146 -24.27 1.06 -10.61
N LYS A 147 -23.84 2.24 -11.06
CA LYS A 147 -23.70 2.50 -12.50
C LYS A 147 -22.36 1.90 -12.93
N HIS A 148 -22.43 0.79 -13.66
CA HIS A 148 -21.37 0.16 -14.45
C HIS A 148 -20.30 -0.69 -13.75
N TRP A 149 -19.84 -0.36 -12.54
CA TRP A 149 -18.78 -1.15 -11.86
C TRP A 149 -19.28 -2.00 -10.68
N PRO A 150 -18.63 -3.15 -10.41
CA PRO A 150 -18.91 -3.96 -9.23
C PRO A 150 -18.49 -3.25 -7.94
N THR A 151 -18.84 -3.79 -6.78
CA THR A 151 -18.31 -3.27 -5.51
C THR A 151 -16.81 -3.60 -5.38
N ILE A 152 -16.04 -2.66 -4.82
CA ILE A 152 -14.66 -2.92 -4.38
C ILE A 152 -14.71 -3.61 -3.01
N SER A 153 -13.83 -4.60 -2.80
CA SER A 153 -13.71 -5.28 -1.51
C SER A 153 -12.99 -4.41 -0.47
N ASP A 154 -13.33 -4.61 0.81
CA ASP A 154 -12.63 -3.92 1.91
C ASP A 154 -11.13 -4.20 1.91
N GLU A 155 -10.67 -5.36 1.42
CA GLU A 155 -9.24 -5.69 1.26
C GLU A 155 -8.50 -4.73 0.31
N VAL A 156 -9.13 -4.34 -0.80
CA VAL A 156 -8.54 -3.39 -1.74
C VAL A 156 -8.47 -2.00 -1.11
N TYR A 157 -9.49 -1.60 -0.35
CA TYR A 157 -9.47 -0.34 0.39
C TYR A 157 -8.41 -0.35 1.50
N ASP A 158 -8.39 -1.36 2.36
CA ASP A 158 -7.44 -1.50 3.46
C ASP A 158 -6.01 -1.66 2.98
N GLY A 159 -5.83 -2.30 1.83
CA GLY A 159 -4.54 -2.46 1.20
C GLY A 159 -4.04 -1.19 0.51
N LEU A 160 -4.83 -0.09 0.53
CA LEU A 160 -4.52 1.22 -0.01
C LEU A 160 -3.96 1.14 -1.44
N LYS A 161 -4.62 0.33 -2.28
CA LYS A 161 -4.14 0.06 -3.64
C LYS A 161 -4.22 1.30 -4.52
N THR A 162 -3.38 1.34 -5.54
CA THR A 162 -3.60 2.25 -6.68
C THR A 162 -4.47 1.53 -7.70
N LEU A 163 -5.68 2.07 -7.89
CA LEU A 163 -6.59 1.60 -8.93
C LEU A 163 -6.15 2.18 -10.27
N VAL A 164 -6.08 1.31 -11.27
CA VAL A 164 -5.77 1.65 -12.65
C VAL A 164 -7.04 1.50 -13.48
N PHE A 165 -7.44 2.59 -14.11
CA PHE A 165 -8.58 2.66 -15.01
C PHE A 165 -8.07 2.76 -16.44
N GLU A 166 -8.52 1.86 -17.29
CA GLU A 166 -8.31 2.00 -18.72
C GLU A 166 -9.32 3.00 -19.29
N ILE A 167 -8.79 4.04 -19.93
CA ILE A 167 -9.57 5.05 -20.64
C ILE A 167 -9.45 4.75 -22.13
N LYS A 168 -10.51 4.17 -22.70
CA LYS A 168 -10.57 3.81 -24.13
C LYS A 168 -10.67 5.05 -25.02
N ASP A 169 -11.40 6.05 -24.55
CA ASP A 169 -11.60 7.31 -25.26
C ASP A 169 -11.95 8.45 -24.30
N ALA A 170 -11.56 9.67 -24.65
CA ALA A 170 -11.86 10.87 -23.88
C ALA A 170 -11.99 12.05 -24.85
N GLN A 171 -13.17 12.69 -24.87
CA GLN A 171 -13.51 13.72 -25.86
C GLN A 171 -14.06 14.99 -25.21
N ASP A 172 -13.69 16.12 -25.80
CA ASP A 172 -14.30 17.41 -25.47
C ASP A 172 -15.82 17.33 -25.54
N GLY A 173 -16.48 18.04 -24.63
CA GLY A 173 -17.93 18.01 -24.57
C GLY A 173 -18.48 18.89 -23.47
N PRO A 174 -19.74 18.69 -23.09
CA PRO A 174 -20.47 19.60 -22.21
C PRO A 174 -19.79 19.78 -20.86
N GLY A 175 -19.78 21.01 -20.35
CA GLY A 175 -19.51 21.29 -18.93
C GLY A 175 -20.81 21.31 -18.11
N ILE A 176 -20.73 20.95 -16.83
CA ILE A 176 -21.86 21.11 -15.89
C ILE A 176 -21.60 22.24 -14.89
N TRP A 177 -22.65 22.66 -14.17
CA TRP A 177 -22.56 23.66 -13.10
C TRP A 177 -21.92 24.99 -13.52
N GLY A 178 -22.18 25.43 -14.75
CA GLY A 178 -21.63 26.66 -15.29
C GLY A 178 -20.18 26.55 -15.78
N MET A 179 -19.59 25.35 -15.77
CA MET A 179 -18.34 25.10 -16.48
C MET A 179 -18.58 25.19 -17.99
N PRO A 180 -17.69 25.83 -18.76
CA PRO A 180 -17.77 25.81 -20.21
C PRO A 180 -17.46 24.40 -20.72
N ASP A 181 -17.91 24.11 -21.94
CA ASP A 181 -17.52 22.92 -22.68
C ASP A 181 -16.01 22.86 -22.88
N GLY A 182 -15.46 21.66 -23.01
CA GLY A 182 -14.03 21.46 -23.21
C GLY A 182 -13.55 20.10 -22.75
N SER A 183 -12.25 20.03 -22.41
CA SER A 183 -11.55 18.78 -22.14
C SER A 183 -12.20 17.95 -21.01
N PRO A 184 -12.19 16.61 -21.12
CA PRO A 184 -12.73 15.73 -20.10
C PRO A 184 -12.16 15.98 -18.71
N LEU A 185 -13.04 16.20 -17.74
CA LEU A 185 -12.68 16.38 -16.34
C LEU A 185 -13.42 15.38 -15.46
N LEU A 186 -12.68 14.86 -14.48
CA LEU A 186 -13.17 13.92 -13.50
C LEU A 186 -13.04 14.48 -12.08
N ARG A 187 -14.03 14.16 -11.25
CA ARG A 187 -13.97 14.32 -9.80
C ARG A 187 -14.00 12.96 -9.13
N VAL A 188 -13.12 12.76 -8.17
CA VAL A 188 -13.00 11.56 -7.34
C VAL A 188 -13.60 11.86 -5.97
N MET A 189 -14.59 11.07 -5.56
CA MET A 189 -15.33 11.31 -4.33
C MET A 189 -15.92 10.02 -3.76
N ASN A 190 -16.51 10.06 -2.57
CA ASN A 190 -17.35 8.98 -2.07
C ASN A 190 -18.83 9.33 -2.12
N GLY A 191 -19.68 8.32 -2.35
CA GLY A 191 -21.13 8.46 -2.34
C GLY A 191 -21.66 9.59 -3.25
N TRP A 192 -22.88 10.04 -2.99
CA TRP A 192 -23.51 11.16 -3.70
C TRP A 192 -23.35 12.43 -2.87
N TRP A 193 -22.54 13.38 -3.35
CA TRP A 193 -22.24 14.68 -2.69
C TRP A 193 -21.58 14.62 -1.31
N SER A 194 -20.82 13.57 -1.01
CA SER A 194 -20.04 13.50 0.23
C SER A 194 -18.65 14.12 0.04
N THR A 195 -17.58 13.41 0.41
CA THR A 195 -16.21 13.93 0.43
C THR A 195 -15.63 13.93 -0.97
N THR A 196 -15.07 15.06 -1.39
CA THR A 196 -14.28 15.16 -2.63
C THR A 196 -12.81 14.97 -2.31
N TYR A 197 -12.17 13.97 -2.94
CA TYR A 197 -10.75 13.66 -2.77
C TYR A 197 -9.88 14.32 -3.83
N ALA A 198 -10.41 14.43 -5.06
CA ALA A 198 -9.77 15.15 -6.16
C ALA A 198 -10.84 15.75 -7.07
N ASP A 199 -10.57 16.95 -7.60
CA ASP A 199 -11.48 17.65 -8.50
C ASP A 199 -10.73 18.23 -9.69
N GLY A 200 -11.39 18.28 -10.85
CA GLY A 200 -10.80 18.78 -12.08
C GLY A 200 -9.64 17.93 -12.62
N VAL A 201 -9.67 16.61 -12.37
CA VAL A 201 -8.67 15.68 -12.91
C VAL A 201 -8.85 15.59 -14.42
N GLU A 202 -7.87 16.05 -15.19
CA GLU A 202 -7.89 15.96 -16.65
C GLU A 202 -7.74 14.50 -17.10
N VAL A 203 -8.63 14.03 -17.97
CA VAL A 203 -8.63 12.65 -18.44
C VAL A 203 -8.30 12.59 -19.93
N LYS A 204 -7.40 11.67 -20.29
CA LYS A 204 -6.95 11.39 -21.66
C LYS A 204 -7.06 9.88 -21.94
N PRO A 205 -7.15 9.46 -23.21
CA PRO A 205 -7.03 8.05 -23.56
C PRO A 205 -5.71 7.46 -23.03
N GLY A 206 -5.76 6.25 -22.49
CA GLY A 206 -4.62 5.60 -21.82
C GLY A 206 -4.98 5.07 -20.44
N LEU A 207 -4.06 5.18 -19.49
CA LEU A 207 -4.26 4.72 -18.12
C LEU A 207 -4.44 5.92 -17.20
N LEU A 208 -5.48 5.87 -16.36
CA LEU A 208 -5.71 6.79 -15.26
C LEU A 208 -5.47 6.04 -13.94
N GLU A 209 -4.61 6.58 -13.10
CA GLU A 209 -4.30 6.01 -11.79
C GLU A 209 -4.93 6.82 -10.66
N ILE A 210 -5.57 6.12 -9.70
CA ILE A 210 -6.15 6.71 -8.50
C ILE A 210 -5.68 5.92 -7.29
N THR A 211 -4.83 6.55 -6.48
CA THR A 211 -4.36 5.98 -5.21
C THR A 211 -5.45 6.05 -4.15
N ILE A 212 -5.82 4.91 -3.57
CA ILE A 212 -6.71 4.87 -2.41
C ILE A 212 -5.94 5.35 -1.19
N THR A 213 -6.31 6.53 -0.69
CA THR A 213 -5.76 7.09 0.55
C THR A 213 -6.43 6.50 1.79
N GLU A 214 -5.82 6.66 2.97
CA GLU A 214 -6.43 6.23 4.24
C GLU A 214 -7.81 6.85 4.46
N ALA A 215 -7.97 8.13 4.12
CA ALA A 215 -9.26 8.83 4.23
C ALA A 215 -10.31 8.19 3.29
N MET A 216 -9.92 7.88 2.06
CA MET A 216 -10.79 7.19 1.10
C MET A 216 -11.18 5.81 1.60
N ALA A 217 -10.22 5.00 2.05
CA ALA A 217 -10.47 3.67 2.58
C ALA A 217 -11.42 3.71 3.79
N ARG A 218 -11.19 4.64 4.72
CA ARG A 218 -12.04 4.85 5.90
C ARG A 218 -13.47 5.23 5.54
N GLU A 219 -13.66 5.98 4.46
CA GLU A 219 -14.98 6.53 4.12
C GLU A 219 -15.71 5.78 2.99
N CYS A 220 -15.02 4.86 2.29
CA CYS A 220 -15.60 4.04 1.23
C CYS A 220 -15.72 2.56 1.61
N ALA A 221 -14.88 2.03 2.53
CA ALA A 221 -14.95 0.62 2.89
C ALA A 221 -16.24 0.33 3.69
N LYS A 222 -16.87 -0.81 3.40
CA LYS A 222 -18.18 -1.19 3.96
C LYS A 222 -18.13 -1.29 5.48
N LYS A 223 -17.03 -1.81 6.04
CA LYS A 223 -16.85 -1.95 7.49
C LYS A 223 -16.80 -0.64 8.28
N TYR A 224 -16.52 0.48 7.62
CA TYR A 224 -16.45 1.81 8.26
C TYR A 224 -17.64 2.70 7.93
N ALA A 225 -18.53 2.24 7.04
CA ALA A 225 -19.71 3.00 6.64
C ALA A 225 -20.58 3.30 7.86
N SER A 226 -20.89 4.59 8.05
CA SER A 226 -21.88 5.01 9.03
C SER A 226 -23.25 4.38 8.73
N ALA A 227 -24.10 4.23 9.75
CA ALA A 227 -25.47 3.74 9.58
C ALA A 227 -26.36 4.66 8.70
N ASP A 228 -25.83 5.79 8.22
CA ASP A 228 -26.50 6.68 7.29
C ASP A 228 -26.61 6.04 5.90
N PRO A 229 -27.83 5.78 5.39
CA PRO A 229 -28.01 5.29 4.03
C PRO A 229 -27.55 6.28 2.94
N ALA A 230 -27.36 7.57 3.26
CA ALA A 230 -26.81 8.58 2.35
C ALA A 230 -25.28 8.80 2.52
N GLY A 231 -24.68 8.25 3.57
CA GLY A 231 -23.27 8.45 3.91
C GLY A 231 -22.37 7.40 3.24
N GLY A 232 -21.58 7.86 2.25
CA GLY A 232 -20.35 7.24 1.74
C GLY A 232 -20.25 5.72 1.79
N LYS A 233 -20.68 5.03 0.72
CA LYS A 233 -20.53 3.56 0.62
C LYS A 233 -19.68 3.08 -0.54
N ASP A 234 -19.32 3.97 -1.46
CA ASP A 234 -18.70 3.59 -2.71
C ASP A 234 -17.74 4.67 -3.17
N LEU A 235 -16.63 4.27 -3.79
CA LEU A 235 -15.81 5.17 -4.59
C LEU A 235 -16.60 5.56 -5.85
N THR A 236 -16.77 6.86 -6.04
CA THR A 236 -17.51 7.45 -7.16
C THR A 236 -16.55 8.26 -8.02
N LEU A 237 -16.60 8.02 -9.34
CA LEU A 237 -15.96 8.84 -10.34
C LEU A 237 -17.03 9.62 -11.11
N LEU A 238 -16.90 10.94 -11.07
CA LEU A 238 -17.88 11.87 -11.57
C LEU A 238 -17.32 12.65 -12.75
N VAL A 239 -17.86 12.44 -13.94
CA VAL A 239 -17.51 13.20 -15.15
C VAL A 239 -18.20 14.55 -15.10
N THR A 240 -17.42 15.60 -14.84
CA THR A 240 -17.89 16.98 -14.70
C THR A 240 -17.77 17.77 -16.00
N ARG A 241 -16.94 17.31 -16.93
CA ARG A 241 -16.87 17.88 -18.28
C ARG A 241 -16.52 16.82 -19.30
N GLY A 242 -17.01 16.98 -20.52
CA GLY A 242 -16.66 16.12 -21.65
C GLY A 242 -17.29 14.74 -21.58
N THR A 243 -16.68 13.82 -22.31
CA THR A 243 -17.10 12.42 -22.42
C THR A 243 -15.92 11.51 -22.14
N ILE A 244 -16.11 10.46 -21.34
CA ILE A 244 -15.07 9.48 -20.99
C ILE A 244 -15.62 8.08 -21.22
N THR A 245 -14.88 7.26 -21.97
CA THR A 245 -15.17 5.84 -22.15
C THR A 245 -14.21 5.02 -21.30
N PHE A 246 -14.74 4.37 -20.27
CA PHE A 246 -14.00 3.50 -19.38
C PHE A 246 -13.98 2.08 -19.95
N GLY A 247 -12.84 1.40 -19.81
CA GLY A 247 -12.67 -0.03 -20.05
C GLY A 247 -12.40 -0.76 -18.74
N ASP A 248 -11.32 -1.55 -18.74
CA ASP A 248 -10.87 -2.33 -17.59
C ASP A 248 -10.60 -1.47 -16.35
N VAL A 249 -10.82 -2.06 -15.17
CA VAL A 249 -10.32 -1.55 -13.89
C VAL A 249 -9.57 -2.65 -13.18
N TYR A 250 -8.38 -2.34 -12.66
CA TYR A 250 -7.52 -3.31 -11.97
C TYR A 250 -6.60 -2.63 -10.97
N TYR A 251 -5.87 -3.41 -10.19
CA TYR A 251 -4.68 -2.97 -9.46
C TYR A 251 -3.52 -3.94 -9.72
N GLU A 252 -2.31 -3.52 -9.37
CA GLU A 252 -1.07 -4.26 -9.65
C GLU A 252 -0.26 -4.44 -8.35
N GLU A 253 0.27 -5.65 -8.11
CA GLU A 253 1.12 -6.02 -6.95
C GLU A 253 2.24 -7.03 -7.29
#